data_AF-A0A136KN74-F1
#
_entry.id   AF-A0A136KN74-F1
#
_cell.length_a   1.000
_cell.length_b   1.000
_cell.length_c   1.000
_cell.angle_alpha   90.00
_cell.angle_beta   90.00
_cell.angle_gamma   90.00
#
_symmetry.space_group_name_H-M   'P 1'
#
loop_
_entity.id
_entity.type
_entity.pdbx_description
1 polymer ?
#
loop_
_entity_poly.entity_id
_entity_poly.type
_entity_poly.pdbx_seq_one_letter_code
_entity_poly.pdbx_strand_id
1 'polypeptide(L)'
;GARSLSLGLASDLSEIREVSIVSNPRVASAQLFSGSIEFSGALIGGDERGDDPVWRSKFEALERSMRRAGAEQQVQQFVREGKLTPAQVEFACALLECEQTLDFGEEKRPVRTLLLALIERQPPLKLFGELAPEGEPSGRAPELGPDEAAFYRRYFPTLDLDEIAARRNRQ
;
A
#
# COMPACT_ATOMS: atom_id res chain seq x y z
N GLY A 1 12.86 30.53 18.92
CA GLY A 1 12.99 29.78 20.18
C GLY A 1 11.62 29.64 20.80
N ALA A 2 11.24 28.44 21.22
CA ALA A 2 9.95 28.19 21.86
C ALA A 2 9.83 28.97 23.19
N ARG A 3 8.70 29.62 23.44
CA ARG A 3 8.49 30.49 24.61
C ARG A 3 7.68 29.85 25.75
N SER A 4 6.93 28.78 25.48
CA SER A 4 6.15 28.08 26.51
C SER A 4 5.87 26.63 26.14
N LEU A 5 5.68 25.80 27.16
CA LEU A 5 5.22 24.41 27.08
C LEU A 5 3.79 24.33 27.64
N SER A 6 2.90 23.64 26.95
CA SER A 6 1.55 23.31 27.44
C SER A 6 1.50 21.82 27.77
N LEU A 7 1.06 21.50 28.99
CA LEU A 7 0.97 20.14 29.52
C LEU A 7 -0.49 19.84 29.82
N GLY A 8 -1.05 18.79 29.22
CA GLY A 8 -2.32 18.23 29.61
C GLY A 8 -2.09 17.15 30.65
N LEU A 9 -2.67 17.32 31.85
CA LEU A 9 -2.61 16.36 32.95
C LEU A 9 -3.91 15.55 33.02
N ALA A 10 -3.86 14.36 33.60
CA ALA A 10 -5.06 13.65 34.01
C ALA A 10 -5.87 14.46 35.04
N SER A 11 -7.18 14.19 35.16
CA SER A 11 -8.08 14.95 36.04
C SER A 11 -7.73 14.83 37.53
N ASP A 12 -7.03 13.76 37.91
CA ASP A 12 -6.48 13.51 39.25
C ASP A 12 -5.02 14.00 39.40
N LEU A 13 -4.45 14.64 38.37
CA LEU A 13 -3.10 15.21 38.31
C LEU A 13 -1.97 14.18 38.50
N SER A 14 -2.26 12.88 38.41
CA SER A 14 -1.29 11.82 38.69
C SER A 14 -0.33 11.56 37.52
N GLU A 15 -0.72 11.92 36.30
CA GLU A 15 0.04 11.66 35.08
C GLU A 15 -0.06 12.81 34.07
N ILE A 16 1.03 13.00 33.32
CA ILE A 16 1.06 13.89 32.15
C ILE A 16 0.56 13.10 30.95
N ARG A 17 -0.56 13.54 30.36
CA ARG A 17 -1.18 12.89 29.21
C ARG A 17 -0.71 13.44 27.87
N GLU A 18 -0.40 14.72 27.80
CA GLU A 18 0.05 15.36 26.56
C GLU A 18 1.00 16.53 26.82
N VAL A 19 1.93 16.74 25.89
CA VAL A 19 2.90 17.83 25.93
C VAL A 19 2.98 18.49 24.56
N SER A 20 2.73 19.79 24.48
CA SER A 20 2.86 20.58 23.25
C SER A 20 3.65 21.85 23.47
N ILE A 21 4.47 22.23 22.49
CA ILE A 21 5.28 23.45 22.54
C ILE A 21 4.50 24.57 21.84
N VAL A 22 4.16 25.63 22.57
CA VAL A 22 3.27 26.69 22.06
C VAL A 22 3.88 28.06 22.31
N SER A 23 3.83 28.93 21.29
CA SER A 23 4.37 30.29 21.36
C SER A 23 3.50 31.26 22.19
N ASN A 24 2.20 30.98 22.37
CA ASN A 24 1.25 31.74 23.19
C ASN A 24 0.34 30.78 23.99
N PRO A 25 0.53 30.59 25.30
CA PRO A 25 -0.24 29.65 26.11
C PRO A 25 -1.68 30.13 26.36
N ARG A 26 -2.64 29.20 26.39
CA ARG A 26 -4.08 29.50 26.55
C ARG A 26 -4.53 29.70 28.01
N VAL A 27 -3.77 29.23 29.00
CA VAL A 27 -4.11 29.38 30.43
C VAL A 27 -3.06 30.23 31.13
N ALA A 28 -3.49 31.33 31.74
CA ALA A 28 -2.60 32.33 32.33
C ALA A 28 -1.79 31.84 33.55
N SER A 29 -2.23 30.76 34.21
CA SER A 29 -1.58 30.19 35.40
C SER A 29 -0.61 29.04 35.11
N ALA A 30 -0.29 28.75 33.85
CA ALA A 30 0.70 27.72 33.51
C ALA A 30 2.05 28.05 34.15
N GLN A 31 2.46 27.28 35.16
CA GLN A 31 3.73 27.49 35.85
C GLN A 31 4.85 26.75 35.11
N LEU A 32 5.92 27.48 34.82
CA LEU A 32 7.20 26.91 34.42
C LEU A 32 7.82 26.24 35.65
N PHE A 33 7.94 24.92 35.64
CA PHE A 33 8.88 24.25 36.52
C PHE A 33 10.28 24.73 36.15
N SER A 34 10.83 25.64 36.95
CA SER A 34 12.23 26.05 36.87
C SER A 34 12.99 25.28 37.94
N GLY A 35 13.68 24.25 37.49
CA GLY A 35 14.41 23.26 38.28
C GLY A 35 14.78 22.10 37.37
N SER A 36 15.87 21.41 37.66
CA SER A 36 16.21 20.18 36.93
C SER A 36 15.13 19.14 37.22
N ILE A 37 14.28 18.86 36.23
CA ILE A 37 13.40 17.70 36.27
C ILE A 37 14.30 16.49 36.09
N GLU A 38 14.71 15.88 37.20
CA GLU A 38 15.49 14.65 37.21
C GLU A 38 14.54 13.46 37.23
N PHE A 39 14.53 12.73 36.13
CA PHE A 39 13.90 11.42 36.05
C PHE A 39 14.86 10.39 36.64
N SER A 40 14.92 10.30 37.97
CA SER A 40 15.69 9.27 38.66
C SER A 40 14.85 7.99 38.80
N GLY A 41 14.76 7.23 37.73
CA GLY A 41 14.26 5.86 37.75
C GLY A 41 15.31 4.94 37.17
N ALA A 42 15.77 3.97 37.96
CA ALA A 42 16.50 2.85 37.38
C ALA A 42 15.56 2.19 36.37
N LEU A 43 15.98 2.13 35.09
CA LEU A 43 15.27 1.34 34.08
C LEU A 43 15.13 -0.07 34.65
N ILE A 44 13.89 -0.51 34.89
CA ILE A 44 13.62 -1.82 35.49
C ILE A 44 14.30 -2.88 34.60
N GLY A 45 15.38 -3.48 35.10
CA GLY A 45 16.16 -4.53 34.42
C GLY A 45 17.51 -4.11 33.81
N GLY A 46 17.81 -2.80 33.72
CA GLY A 46 19.06 -2.33 33.14
C GLY A 46 20.24 -2.39 34.11
N ASP A 47 21.27 -3.17 33.80
CA ASP A 47 22.62 -2.92 34.32
C ASP A 47 23.00 -1.47 33.97
N GLU A 48 23.84 -0.78 34.75
CA GLU A 48 24.13 0.68 34.61
C GLU A 48 24.65 1.11 33.21
N ARG A 49 24.92 0.13 32.33
CA ARG A 49 25.34 0.27 30.94
C ARG A 49 24.19 0.23 29.92
N GLY A 50 22.92 0.04 30.33
CA GLY A 50 21.77 -0.02 29.41
C GLY A 50 21.73 -1.28 28.55
N ASP A 51 22.33 -2.36 29.06
CA ASP A 51 22.69 -3.57 28.31
C ASP A 51 21.87 -4.79 28.78
N ASP A 52 20.56 -4.62 29.01
CA ASP A 52 19.70 -5.73 29.41
C ASP A 52 19.35 -6.60 28.17
N PRO A 53 19.82 -7.86 28.10
CA PRO A 53 19.54 -8.76 27.00
C PRO A 53 18.03 -9.02 26.80
N VAL A 54 17.22 -8.92 27.87
CA VAL A 54 15.77 -9.07 27.80
C VAL A 54 15.13 -7.93 27.02
N TRP A 55 15.53 -6.69 27.29
CA TRP A 55 15.02 -5.52 26.59
C TRP A 55 15.45 -5.48 25.14
N ARG A 56 16.71 -5.85 24.84
CA ARG A 56 17.17 -6.00 23.44
C ARG A 56 16.37 -7.03 22.68
N SER A 57 16.17 -8.21 23.25
CA SER A 57 15.37 -9.26 22.61
C SER A 57 13.92 -8.82 22.37
N LYS A 58 13.28 -8.16 23.34
CA LYS A 58 11.94 -7.60 23.18
C LYS A 58 11.90 -6.53 22.10
N PHE A 59 12.90 -5.65 22.05
CA PHE A 59 13.01 -4.60 21.04
C PHE A 59 13.16 -5.20 19.64
N GLU A 60 14.08 -6.15 19.45
CA GLU A 60 14.28 -6.84 18.17
C GLU A 60 13.03 -7.61 17.73
N ALA A 61 12.31 -8.24 18.67
CA ALA A 61 11.05 -8.91 18.38
C ALA A 61 9.96 -7.91 17.95
N LEU A 62 9.88 -6.74 18.59
CA LEU A 62 8.96 -5.69 18.25
C LEU A 62 9.29 -5.06 16.89
N GLU A 63 10.56 -4.81 16.60
CA GLU A 63 10.98 -4.31 15.29
C GLU A 63 10.60 -5.29 14.17
N ARG A 64 10.83 -6.60 14.38
CA ARG A 64 10.44 -7.63 13.42
C ARG A 64 8.93 -7.65 13.20
N SER A 65 8.12 -7.54 14.26
CA SER A 65 6.66 -7.54 14.14
C SER A 65 6.14 -6.29 13.42
N MET A 66 6.68 -5.11 13.76
CA MET A 66 6.31 -3.86 13.08
C MET A 66 6.70 -3.87 11.60
N ARG A 67 7.88 -4.43 11.27
CA ARG A 67 8.34 -4.54 9.89
C ARG A 67 7.43 -5.44 9.07
N ARG A 68 7.04 -6.59 9.61
CA ARG A 68 6.09 -7.51 8.98
C ARG A 68 4.73 -6.85 8.73
N ALA A 69 4.17 -6.21 9.76
CA ALA A 69 2.91 -5.48 9.61
C ALA A 69 3.00 -4.38 8.53
N GLY A 70 4.12 -3.66 8.48
CA GLY A 70 4.38 -2.67 7.43
C GLY A 70 4.47 -3.27 6.02
N ALA A 71 5.15 -4.42 5.88
CA ALA A 71 5.25 -5.13 4.60
C ALA A 71 3.88 -5.61 4.12
N GLU A 72 3.08 -6.23 5.00
CA GLU A 72 1.73 -6.68 4.70
C GLU A 72 0.84 -5.52 4.24
N GLN A 73 0.85 -4.40 4.98
CA GLN A 73 0.07 -3.21 4.61
C GLN A 73 0.48 -2.66 3.23
N GLN A 74 1.78 -2.58 2.95
CA GLN A 74 2.30 -2.08 1.69
C GLN A 74 1.92 -3.00 0.51
N VAL A 75 2.01 -4.32 0.68
CA VAL A 75 1.59 -5.29 -0.34
C VAL A 75 0.09 -5.21 -0.62
N GLN A 76 -0.74 -5.06 0.42
CA GLN A 76 -2.18 -4.88 0.24
C GLN A 76 -2.52 -3.57 -0.49
N GLN A 77 -1.69 -2.54 -0.38
CA GLN A 77 -1.82 -1.34 -1.21
C GLN A 77 -1.53 -1.65 -2.69
N PHE A 78 -0.44 -2.36 -2.99
CA PHE A 78 -0.12 -2.74 -4.37
C PHE A 78 -1.16 -3.65 -5.02
N VAL A 79 -1.80 -4.54 -4.26
CA VAL A 79 -2.93 -5.34 -4.77
C VAL A 79 -4.11 -4.45 -5.15
N ARG A 80 -4.45 -3.46 -4.31
CA ARG A 80 -5.53 -2.50 -4.58
C ARG A 80 -5.23 -1.62 -5.79
N GLU A 81 -3.98 -1.26 -6.01
CA GLU A 81 -3.51 -0.50 -7.17
C GLU A 81 -3.43 -1.35 -8.46
N GLY A 82 -3.74 -2.65 -8.38
CA GLY A 82 -3.62 -3.59 -9.49
C GLY A 82 -2.18 -3.85 -9.90
N LYS A 83 -1.19 -3.48 -9.07
CA LYS A 83 0.22 -3.75 -9.32
C LYS A 83 0.57 -5.21 -9.00
N LEU A 84 -0.03 -5.77 -7.96
CA LEU A 84 0.14 -7.18 -7.60
C LEU A 84 -1.15 -7.95 -7.73
N THR A 85 -1.05 -9.24 -8.04
CA THR A 85 -2.17 -10.18 -7.93
C THR A 85 -2.23 -10.75 -6.51
N PRO A 86 -3.40 -11.22 -6.04
CA PRO A 86 -3.52 -11.87 -4.73
C PRO A 86 -2.57 -13.07 -4.55
N ALA A 87 -2.27 -13.80 -5.64
CA ALA A 87 -1.35 -14.92 -5.62
C ALA A 87 0.12 -14.52 -5.37
N GLN A 88 0.47 -13.25 -5.57
CA GLN A 88 1.82 -12.73 -5.37
C GLN A 88 2.07 -12.21 -3.94
N VAL A 89 1.04 -12.14 -3.09
CA VAL A 89 1.10 -11.48 -1.77
C VAL A 89 2.16 -12.11 -0.87
N GLU A 90 2.16 -13.43 -0.73
CA GLU A 90 3.08 -14.14 0.17
C GLU A 90 4.54 -13.92 -0.24
N PHE A 91 4.83 -14.01 -1.54
CA PHE A 91 6.18 -13.78 -2.07
C PHE A 91 6.61 -12.32 -1.91
N ALA A 92 5.71 -11.37 -2.16
CA ALA A 92 6.01 -9.95 -2.01
C ALA A 92 6.32 -9.59 -0.55
N CYS A 93 5.55 -10.11 0.42
CA CYS A 93 5.84 -9.93 1.84
C CYS A 93 7.21 -10.51 2.21
N ALA A 94 7.49 -11.75 1.80
CA ALA A 94 8.78 -12.39 2.07
C ALA A 94 9.97 -11.60 1.51
N LEU A 95 9.84 -11.04 0.30
CA LEU A 95 10.89 -10.24 -0.32
C LEU A 95 11.05 -8.85 0.32
N LEU A 96 9.97 -8.24 0.85
CA LEU A 96 10.06 -6.98 1.60
C LEU A 96 10.68 -7.16 2.99
N GLU A 97 10.48 -8.31 3.62
CA GLU A 97 11.08 -8.67 4.91
C GLU A 97 12.53 -9.15 4.79
N CYS A 98 12.96 -9.53 3.59
CA CYS A 98 14.30 -10.03 3.32
C CYS A 98 15.39 -8.97 3.56
N GLU A 99 16.31 -9.26 4.48
CA GLU A 99 17.45 -8.38 4.81
C GLU A 99 18.65 -8.56 3.88
N GLN A 100 18.57 -9.47 2.91
CA GLN A 100 19.66 -9.74 1.98
C GLN A 100 19.90 -8.59 1.00
N THR A 101 21.13 -8.52 0.50
CA THR A 101 21.54 -7.62 -0.57
C THR A 101 21.94 -8.45 -1.79
N LEU A 102 21.64 -7.93 -2.98
CA LEU A 102 22.09 -8.47 -4.25
C LEU A 102 23.28 -7.66 -4.76
N ASP A 103 24.23 -8.36 -5.36
CA ASP A 103 25.45 -7.78 -5.91
C ASP A 103 25.29 -7.48 -7.41
N PHE A 104 25.58 -6.25 -7.80
CA PHE A 104 25.57 -5.75 -9.18
C PHE A 104 26.97 -5.27 -9.57
N GLY A 105 27.98 -6.10 -9.31
CA GLY A 105 29.38 -5.83 -9.66
C GLY A 105 30.07 -4.98 -8.60
N GLU A 106 29.99 -3.66 -8.74
CA GLU A 106 30.55 -2.72 -7.76
C GLU A 106 29.50 -2.23 -6.74
N GLU A 107 28.21 -2.47 -7.00
CA GLU A 107 27.12 -2.00 -6.16
C GLU A 107 26.39 -3.13 -5.45
N LYS A 108 26.08 -2.95 -4.16
CA LYS A 108 25.18 -3.83 -3.41
C LYS A 108 23.87 -3.12 -3.15
N ARG A 109 22.75 -3.77 -3.49
CA ARG A 109 21.41 -3.21 -3.32
C ARG A 109 20.52 -4.13 -2.49
N PRO A 110 19.78 -3.62 -1.49
CA PRO A 110 18.83 -4.43 -0.73
C PRO A 110 17.73 -5.00 -1.63
N VAL A 111 17.34 -6.26 -1.41
CA VAL A 111 16.27 -6.93 -2.16
C VAL A 111 14.97 -6.13 -2.10
N ARG A 112 14.61 -5.62 -0.92
CA ARG A 112 13.46 -4.74 -0.70
C ARG A 112 13.44 -3.55 -1.66
N THR A 113 14.55 -2.84 -1.79
CA THR A 113 14.64 -1.63 -2.64
C THR A 113 14.41 -1.97 -4.11
N LEU A 114 14.93 -3.10 -4.56
CA LEU A 114 14.77 -3.57 -5.94
C LEU A 114 13.33 -3.99 -6.22
N LEU A 115 12.70 -4.72 -5.30
CA LEU A 115 11.30 -5.11 -5.43
C LEU A 115 10.38 -3.88 -5.52
N LEU A 116 10.57 -2.90 -4.64
CA LEU A 116 9.77 -1.67 -4.67
C LEU A 116 9.94 -0.94 -6.01
N ALA A 117 11.18 -0.77 -6.47
CA ALA A 117 11.45 -0.15 -7.76
C ALA A 117 10.85 -0.92 -8.94
N LEU A 118 10.77 -2.25 -8.86
CA LEU A 118 10.14 -3.10 -9.87
C LEU A 118 8.62 -2.88 -9.90
N ILE A 119 7.97 -2.94 -8.74
CA ILE A 119 6.52 -2.80 -8.59
C ILE A 119 6.06 -1.39 -8.98
N GLU A 120 6.82 -0.36 -8.64
CA GLU A 120 6.49 1.02 -9.02
C GLU A 120 6.48 1.20 -10.54
N ARG A 121 7.46 0.60 -11.23
CA ARG A 121 7.64 0.75 -12.69
C ARG A 121 6.73 -0.15 -13.54
N GLN A 122 6.15 -1.21 -12.98
CA GLN A 122 5.30 -2.10 -13.77
C GLN A 122 3.93 -1.47 -14.08
N PRO A 123 3.34 -1.71 -15.25
CA PRO A 123 1.97 -1.28 -15.53
C PRO A 123 0.96 -2.04 -14.65
N PRO A 124 -0.21 -1.45 -14.32
CA PRO A 124 -1.27 -2.17 -13.62
C PRO A 124 -1.72 -3.41 -14.41
N LEU A 125 -1.86 -4.54 -13.73
CA LEU A 125 -2.33 -5.80 -14.27
C LEU A 125 -3.85 -5.78 -14.39
N LYS A 126 -4.37 -6.16 -15.56
CA LYS A 126 -5.81 -6.43 -15.73
C LYS A 126 -6.12 -7.80 -15.12
N LEU A 127 -6.56 -7.83 -13.86
CA LEU A 127 -6.92 -9.06 -13.15
C LEU A 127 -8.15 -9.76 -13.75
N PHE A 128 -9.04 -8.97 -14.35
CA PHE A 128 -10.26 -9.45 -15.00
C PHE A 128 -10.31 -8.85 -16.41
N GLY A 129 -9.58 -9.46 -17.34
CA GLY A 129 -9.84 -9.30 -18.75
C GLY A 129 -10.64 -10.51 -19.20
N GLU A 130 -11.87 -10.31 -19.68
CA GLU A 130 -12.40 -11.28 -20.64
C GLU A 130 -11.39 -11.31 -21.79
N LEU A 131 -10.68 -12.43 -21.91
CA LEU A 131 -10.07 -12.83 -23.17
C LEU A 131 -11.24 -13.13 -24.10
N ALA A 132 -11.90 -12.08 -24.60
CA ALA A 132 -12.59 -12.19 -25.86
C ALA A 132 -11.50 -12.69 -26.84
N PRO A 133 -11.70 -13.82 -27.53
CA PRO A 133 -10.80 -14.16 -28.62
C PRO A 133 -10.69 -12.91 -29.48
N GLU A 134 -9.46 -12.44 -29.70
CA GLU A 134 -9.21 -11.35 -30.64
C GLU A 134 -9.78 -11.82 -31.98
N GLY A 135 -11.03 -11.43 -32.25
CA GLY A 135 -11.56 -11.49 -33.60
C GLY A 135 -10.59 -10.68 -34.41
N GLU A 136 -9.94 -11.32 -35.39
CA GLU A 136 -9.03 -10.64 -36.30
C GLU A 136 -9.63 -9.29 -36.68
N PRO A 137 -8.83 -8.20 -36.73
CA PRO A 137 -9.30 -6.94 -37.27
C PRO A 137 -9.47 -7.13 -38.78
N SER A 138 -10.55 -7.82 -39.17
CA SER A 138 -11.05 -7.80 -40.53
C SER A 138 -11.54 -6.39 -40.75
N GLY A 139 -10.68 -5.56 -41.35
CA GLY A 139 -11.02 -4.23 -41.87
C GLY A 139 -12.11 -4.26 -42.95
N ARG A 140 -12.72 -5.41 -43.20
CA ARG A 140 -14.03 -5.53 -43.84
C ARG A 140 -15.05 -5.88 -42.78
N ALA A 141 -16.01 -4.98 -42.61
CA ALA A 141 -17.26 -5.31 -41.98
C ALA A 141 -17.79 -6.64 -42.54
N PRO A 142 -18.21 -7.59 -41.69
CA PRO A 142 -18.73 -8.86 -42.15
C PRO A 142 -20.03 -8.61 -42.91
N GLU A 143 -19.98 -8.76 -44.24
CA GLU A 143 -21.17 -8.90 -45.07
C GLU A 143 -21.94 -10.13 -44.55
N LEU A 144 -23.26 -10.00 -44.41
CA LEU A 144 -24.13 -11.11 -44.00
C LEU A 144 -23.89 -12.30 -44.94
N GLY A 145 -23.46 -13.43 -44.38
CA GLY A 145 -23.24 -14.63 -45.17
C GLY A 145 -24.54 -15.11 -45.84
N PRO A 146 -24.46 -15.85 -46.96
CA PRO A 146 -25.64 -16.31 -47.69
C PRO A 146 -26.59 -17.17 -46.82
N ASP A 147 -26.03 -17.96 -45.91
CA ASP A 147 -26.78 -18.80 -44.98
C ASP A 147 -27.49 -17.99 -43.88
N GLU A 148 -26.83 -16.92 -43.42
CA GLU A 148 -27.36 -16.01 -42.41
C GLU A 148 -28.51 -15.17 -42.99
N ALA A 149 -28.35 -14.67 -44.21
CA ALA A 149 -29.43 -13.98 -44.93
C ALA A 149 -30.63 -14.90 -45.19
N ALA A 150 -30.40 -16.17 -45.53
CA ALA A 150 -31.47 -17.15 -45.71
C ALA A 150 -32.22 -17.44 -44.40
N PHE A 151 -31.52 -17.50 -43.28
CA PHE A 151 -32.11 -17.65 -41.95
C PHE A 151 -33.04 -16.48 -41.63
N TYR A 152 -32.57 -15.23 -41.77
CA TYR A 152 -33.39 -14.06 -41.45
C TYR A 152 -34.61 -13.94 -42.35
N ARG A 153 -34.48 -14.23 -43.67
CA ARG A 153 -35.64 -14.25 -44.58
C ARG A 153 -36.69 -15.28 -44.20
N ARG A 154 -36.26 -16.41 -43.61
CA ARG A 154 -37.16 -17.51 -43.24
C ARG A 154 -37.94 -17.23 -41.96
N TYR A 155 -37.32 -16.62 -40.96
CA TYR A 155 -37.92 -16.43 -39.63
C TYR A 155 -38.41 -15.01 -39.38
N PHE A 156 -37.89 -14.02 -40.10
CA PHE A 156 -38.21 -12.60 -39.95
C PHE A 156 -38.41 -11.93 -41.32
N PRO A 157 -39.47 -12.29 -42.07
CA PRO A 157 -39.65 -11.87 -43.46
C PRO A 157 -39.89 -10.35 -43.65
N THR A 158 -40.27 -9.63 -42.60
CA THR A 158 -40.48 -8.17 -42.61
C THR A 158 -39.23 -7.38 -42.23
N LEU A 159 -38.11 -8.06 -41.95
CA LEU A 159 -36.89 -7.45 -41.46
C LEU A 159 -36.00 -7.04 -42.64
N ASP A 160 -35.63 -5.76 -42.71
CA ASP A 160 -34.74 -5.25 -43.74
C ASP A 160 -33.29 -5.66 -43.43
N LEU A 161 -32.74 -6.55 -44.26
CA LEU A 161 -31.37 -7.06 -44.10
C LEU A 161 -30.32 -5.99 -44.38
N ASP A 162 -30.64 -5.01 -45.23
CA ASP A 162 -29.73 -3.94 -45.58
C ASP A 162 -29.56 -2.99 -44.38
N GLU A 163 -30.61 -2.80 -43.58
CA GLU A 163 -30.55 -2.03 -42.33
C GLU A 163 -29.67 -2.73 -41.27
N ILE A 164 -29.72 -4.06 -41.19
CA ILE A 164 -28.89 -4.85 -40.27
C ILE A 164 -27.42 -4.74 -40.65
N ALA A 165 -27.10 -4.89 -41.94
CA ALA A 165 -25.75 -4.72 -42.45
C ALA A 165 -25.24 -3.29 -42.18
N ALA A 166 -26.07 -2.27 -42.40
CA ALA A 166 -25.71 -0.86 -42.19
C ALA A 166 -25.51 -0.47 -40.71
N ARG A 167 -26.21 -1.14 -39.77
CA ARG A 167 -25.99 -0.93 -38.33
C ARG A 167 -24.70 -1.61 -37.85
N ARG A 168 -24.37 -2.78 -38.40
CA ARG A 168 -23.14 -3.51 -38.08
C ARG A 168 -21.88 -2.78 -38.56
N ASN A 169 -21.99 -1.97 -39.61
CA ASN A 169 -20.90 -1.12 -40.13
C ASN A 169 -20.66 0.17 -39.32
N ARG A 170 -21.55 0.51 -38.37
CA ARG A 170 -21.48 1.77 -37.58
C ARG A 170 -20.95 1.60 -36.15
N GLN A 171 -20.74 0.37 -35.70
CA GLN A 171 -20.06 0.03 -34.44
C GLN A 171 -18.60 -0.28 -34.71
#